data_AF-A0A6N0C0D5-F1
#
_entry.id   AF-A0A6N0C0D5-F1
#
_cell.length_a   1.000
_cell.length_b   1.000
_cell.length_c   1.000
_cell.angle_alpha   90.00
_cell.angle_beta   90.00
_cell.angle_gamma   90.00
#
_symmetry.space_group_name_H-M   'P 1'
#
loop_
_entity.id
_entity.type
_entity.pdbx_description
1 polymer ?
#
loop_
_entity_poly.entity_id
_entity_poly.type
_entity_poly.pdbx_seq_one_letter_code
_entity_poly.pdbx_strand_id
1 'polypeptide(L)'
;QALPANLDPQTKEDHYFGFQGLINEGVVEYVDAEEEETIMIVMTPEDLDISRQLQAGYKVQPDNSGDLNKRVKAPVNPTAHMWTHCEIHPSMILGICASIIPFPDHNQ
;
A
#
# COMPACT_ATOMS: atom_id res chain seq x y z
N GLN A 1 -18.88 -12.73 8.09
CA GLN A 1 -19.38 -14.06 8.46
C GLN A 1 -18.65 -15.06 7.57
N ALA A 2 -17.81 -15.95 8.12
CA ALA A 2 -17.02 -16.87 7.30
C ALA A 2 -17.95 -17.89 6.62
N LEU A 3 -17.86 -18.00 5.29
CA LEU A 3 -18.65 -18.98 4.53
C LEU A 3 -18.13 -20.40 4.80
N PRO A 4 -19.02 -21.41 4.86
CA PRO A 4 -18.61 -22.79 5.06
C PRO A 4 -17.65 -23.27 3.96
N ALA A 5 -16.59 -23.97 4.38
CA ALA A 5 -15.48 -24.36 3.51
C ALA A 5 -15.89 -25.25 2.32
N ASN A 6 -17.01 -25.98 2.43
CA ASN A 6 -17.53 -26.93 1.44
C ASN A 6 -18.51 -26.34 0.41
N LEU A 7 -18.69 -25.01 0.37
CA LEU A 7 -19.47 -24.40 -0.72
C LEU A 7 -18.73 -24.53 -2.06
N ASP A 8 -19.50 -24.80 -3.10
CA ASP A 8 -19.05 -24.75 -4.49
C ASP A 8 -18.49 -23.36 -4.83
N PRO A 9 -17.49 -23.27 -5.73
CA PRO A 9 -16.81 -22.01 -6.02
C PRO A 9 -17.76 -20.89 -6.48
N GLN A 10 -18.79 -21.26 -7.24
CA GLN A 10 -19.75 -20.33 -7.81
C GLN A 10 -20.63 -19.69 -6.73
N THR A 11 -21.14 -20.50 -5.79
CA THR A 11 -21.93 -19.99 -4.64
C THR A 11 -21.08 -19.20 -3.64
N LYS A 12 -19.75 -19.42 -3.57
CA LYS A 12 -18.85 -18.59 -2.75
C LYS A 12 -18.67 -17.19 -3.34
N GLU A 13 -18.51 -17.09 -4.66
CA GLU A 13 -18.37 -15.79 -5.34
C GLU A 13 -19.62 -14.93 -5.21
N ASP A 14 -20.81 -15.54 -5.30
CA ASP A 14 -22.09 -14.85 -5.16
C ASP A 14 -22.33 -14.30 -3.73
N HIS A 15 -21.73 -14.91 -2.71
CA HIS A 15 -21.95 -14.58 -1.31
C HIS A 15 -20.75 -13.93 -0.59
N TYR A 16 -19.59 -13.86 -1.22
CA TYR A 16 -18.38 -13.29 -0.62
C TYR A 16 -17.66 -12.36 -1.56
N PHE A 17 -17.71 -11.06 -1.21
CA PHE A 17 -16.87 -10.06 -1.84
C PHE A 17 -15.43 -10.21 -1.34
N GLY A 18 -14.63 -10.96 -2.10
CA GLY A 18 -13.22 -11.23 -1.83
C GLY A 18 -12.28 -10.38 -2.69
N PHE A 19 -11.01 -10.79 -2.72
CA PHE A 19 -9.98 -10.13 -3.53
C PHE A 19 -10.33 -10.09 -5.03
N GLN A 20 -10.95 -11.14 -5.55
CA GLN A 20 -11.42 -11.17 -6.94
C GLN A 20 -12.48 -10.10 -7.21
N GLY A 21 -13.33 -9.78 -6.23
CA GLY A 21 -14.30 -8.68 -6.34
C GLY A 21 -13.61 -7.32 -6.46
N LEU A 22 -12.55 -7.09 -5.66
CA LEU A 22 -11.76 -5.85 -5.72
C LEU A 22 -11.06 -5.67 -7.08
N ILE A 23 -10.56 -6.75 -7.68
CA ILE A 23 -9.99 -6.72 -9.04
C ILE A 23 -11.09 -6.39 -10.05
N ASN A 24 -12.24 -7.06 -9.98
CA ASN A 24 -13.34 -6.87 -10.92
C ASN A 24 -13.94 -5.46 -10.87
N GLU A 25 -13.93 -4.81 -9.70
CA GLU A 25 -14.35 -3.41 -9.53
C GLU A 25 -13.27 -2.39 -9.91
N GLY A 26 -12.06 -2.84 -10.27
CA GLY A 26 -10.95 -1.95 -10.64
C GLY A 26 -10.32 -1.21 -9.45
N VAL A 27 -10.48 -1.74 -8.24
CA VAL A 27 -9.85 -1.18 -7.02
C VAL A 27 -8.40 -1.64 -6.89
N VAL A 28 -8.10 -2.87 -7.34
CA VAL A 28 -6.75 -3.46 -7.32
C VAL A 28 -6.37 -3.90 -8.73
N GLU A 29 -5.15 -3.56 -9.12
CA GLU A 29 -4.56 -3.91 -10.41
C GLU A 29 -3.30 -4.75 -10.20
N TYR A 30 -3.13 -5.79 -11.03
CA TYR A 30 -1.85 -6.50 -11.11
C TYR A 30 -0.95 -5.74 -12.05
N VAL A 31 0.23 -5.36 -11.56
CA VAL A 31 1.24 -4.63 -12.32
C VAL A 31 2.39 -5.56 -12.65
N ASP A 32 2.82 -5.59 -13.91
CA ASP A 32 4.01 -6.34 -14.30
C ASP A 32 5.31 -5.52 -14.16
N ALA A 33 6.46 -6.16 -14.37
CA ALA A 33 7.76 -5.51 -14.20
C ALA A 33 8.07 -4.44 -15.26
N GLU A 34 7.47 -4.50 -16.44
CA GLU A 34 7.65 -3.48 -17.48
C GLU A 34 6.83 -2.23 -17.15
N GLU A 35 5.59 -2.43 -16.68
CA GLU A 35 4.71 -1.35 -16.25
C GLU A 35 5.27 -0.57 -15.05
N GLU A 36 5.96 -1.25 -14.11
CA GLU A 36 6.62 -0.65 -12.95
C GLU A 36 7.57 0.50 -13.32
N GLU A 37 8.22 0.45 -14.50
CA GLU A 37 9.14 1.50 -14.96
C GLU A 37 8.43 2.82 -15.33
N THR A 38 7.12 2.78 -15.52
CA THR A 38 6.33 3.91 -16.03
C THR A 38 5.30 4.45 -15.04
N ILE A 39 4.94 3.66 -14.02
CA ILE A 39 3.98 4.06 -12.99
C ILE A 39 4.66 4.72 -11.79
N MET A 40 3.86 5.42 -10.99
CA MET A 40 4.33 6.06 -9.76
C MET A 40 3.58 5.47 -8.57
N ILE A 41 4.29 4.68 -7.75
CA ILE A 41 3.74 4.00 -6.58
C ILE A 41 4.10 4.76 -5.29
N VAL A 42 3.09 5.13 -4.51
CA VAL A 42 3.29 5.66 -3.16
C VAL A 42 3.38 4.53 -2.14
N MET A 43 4.30 4.64 -1.18
CA MET A 43 4.59 3.58 -0.21
C MET A 43 3.58 3.46 0.93
N THR A 44 2.97 4.59 1.34
CA THR A 44 1.97 4.63 2.41
C THR A 44 0.84 5.60 2.05
N PRO A 45 -0.41 5.34 2.47
CA PRO A 45 -1.52 6.25 2.21
C PRO A 45 -1.32 7.62 2.85
N GLU A 46 -0.61 7.72 3.97
CA GLU A 46 -0.30 9.01 4.60
C GLU A 46 0.59 9.87 3.70
N ASP A 47 1.53 9.26 2.97
CA ASP A 47 2.40 9.99 2.04
C ASP A 47 1.62 10.52 0.83
N LEU A 48 0.56 9.82 0.42
CA LEU A 48 -0.36 10.28 -0.64
C LEU A 48 -1.12 11.54 -0.21
N ASP A 49 -1.63 11.56 1.02
CA ASP A 49 -2.35 12.70 1.56
C ASP A 49 -1.45 13.92 1.76
N ILE A 50 -0.19 13.70 2.18
CA ILE A 50 0.85 14.75 2.22
C ILE A 50 1.10 15.31 0.82
N SER A 51 1.23 14.43 -0.19
CA SER A 51 1.44 14.84 -1.58
C SER A 51 0.28 15.69 -2.12
N ARG A 52 -0.98 15.30 -1.85
CA ARG A 52 -2.17 16.08 -2.21
C ARG A 52 -2.18 17.47 -1.55
N GLN A 53 -1.80 17.55 -0.28
CA GLN A 53 -1.73 18.83 0.46
C GLN A 53 -0.66 19.76 -0.13
N LEU A 54 0.52 19.22 -0.45
CA LEU A 54 1.60 19.98 -1.09
C LEU A 54 1.18 20.53 -2.45
N GLN A 55 0.49 19.72 -3.27
CA GLN A 55 -0.03 20.14 -4.57
C GLN A 55 -1.10 21.25 -4.45
N ALA A 56 -1.90 21.22 -3.39
CA ALA A 56 -2.85 22.29 -3.07
C ALA A 56 -2.20 23.55 -2.45
N GLY A 57 -0.87 23.58 -2.31
CA GLY A 57 -0.11 24.73 -1.80
C GLY A 57 -0.03 24.82 -0.28
N TYR A 58 -0.46 23.79 0.45
CA TYR A 58 -0.29 23.74 1.89
C TYR A 58 1.16 23.41 2.27
N LYS A 59 1.66 24.06 3.33
CA LYS A 59 2.94 23.70 3.93
C LYS A 59 2.73 22.50 4.84
N VAL A 60 3.41 21.40 4.55
CA VAL A 60 3.45 20.23 5.44
C VAL A 60 4.09 20.69 6.74
N GLN A 61 3.32 20.65 7.83
CA GLN A 61 3.88 20.92 9.14
C GLN A 61 4.83 19.76 9.48
N PRO A 62 6.06 20.03 9.93
CA PRO A 62 6.93 18.96 10.43
C PRO A 62 6.19 18.21 11.53
N ASP A 63 6.31 16.88 11.55
CA ASP A 63 5.73 16.04 12.59
C ASP A 63 6.37 16.42 13.95
N ASN A 64 5.72 17.34 14.66
CA ASN A 64 6.12 17.78 15.99
C ASN A 64 5.58 16.86 17.10
N SER A 65 5.11 15.65 16.76
CA SER A 65 4.60 14.70 17.77
C SER A 65 5.66 14.25 18.78
N GLY A 66 6.95 14.53 18.54
CA GLY A 66 8.04 14.25 19.48
C GLY A 66 8.37 12.77 19.62
N ASP A 67 7.78 11.91 18.79
CA ASP A 67 8.01 10.47 18.82
C ASP A 67 9.31 10.12 18.06
N LEU A 68 10.40 10.12 18.82
CA LEU A 68 11.76 9.82 18.35
C LEU A 68 11.92 8.39 17.82
N ASN A 69 10.99 7.49 18.13
CA ASN A 69 11.05 6.08 17.72
C ASN A 69 10.40 5.82 16.36
N LYS A 70 9.83 6.84 15.72
CA LYS A 70 9.24 6.68 14.39
C LYS A 70 10.31 6.46 13.33
N ARG A 71 9.99 5.60 12.38
CA ARG A 71 10.75 5.47 11.13
C ARG A 71 10.86 6.84 10.46
N VAL A 72 12.08 7.26 10.14
CA VAL A 72 12.35 8.50 9.40
C VAL A 72 11.78 8.35 7.99
N LYS A 73 10.82 9.21 7.64
CA LYS A 73 10.27 9.30 6.29
C LYS A 73 11.16 10.18 5.41
N ALA A 74 11.33 9.78 4.15
CA ALA A 74 12.02 10.62 3.17
C ALA A 74 11.20 11.89 2.92
N PRO A 75 11.86 13.06 2.74
CA PRO A 75 11.15 14.29 2.42
C PRO A 75 10.44 14.13 1.08
N VAL A 76 9.14 14.41 1.05
CA VAL A 76 8.32 14.34 -0.18
C VAL A 76 8.79 15.44 -1.13
N ASN A 77 9.24 15.07 -2.32
CA ASN A 77 9.65 16.02 -3.33
C ASN A 77 8.42 16.79 -3.85
N PRO A 78 8.36 18.13 -3.75
CA PRO A 78 7.25 18.94 -4.24
C PRO A 78 7.02 18.83 -5.75
N THR A 79 8.03 18.42 -6.52
CA THR A 79 7.91 18.23 -7.97
C THR A 79 7.55 16.80 -8.36
N ALA A 80 7.32 15.89 -7.41
CA ALA A 80 6.83 14.55 -7.71
C ALA A 80 5.45 14.63 -8.35
N HIS A 81 5.32 14.00 -9.53
CA HIS A 81 4.10 13.96 -10.33
C HIS A 81 2.99 13.16 -9.62
N MET A 82 1.77 13.22 -10.18
CA MET A 82 0.60 12.50 -9.68
C MET A 82 0.90 11.01 -9.48
N TRP A 83 0.62 10.50 -8.28
CA TRP A 83 0.69 9.06 -7.97
C TRP A 83 -0.40 8.32 -8.73
N THR A 84 -0.04 7.18 -9.33
CA THR A 84 -1.00 6.33 -10.06
C THR A 84 -1.46 5.14 -9.21
N HIS A 85 -0.59 4.62 -8.35
CA HIS A 85 -0.86 3.46 -7.50
C HIS A 85 -0.39 3.69 -6.06
N CYS A 86 -0.88 2.86 -5.14
CA CYS A 86 -0.42 2.79 -3.76
C CYS A 86 -0.02 1.35 -3.44
N GLU A 87 1.14 1.18 -2.82
CA GLU A 87 1.61 -0.09 -2.30
C GLU A 87 0.62 -0.61 -1.24
N ILE A 88 0.32 -1.92 -1.24
CA ILE A 88 -0.63 -2.51 -0.29
C ILE A 88 -0.03 -2.49 1.11
N HIS A 89 1.20 -2.98 1.24
CA HIS A 89 1.99 -2.88 2.46
C HIS A 89 3.46 -3.24 2.18
N PRO A 90 4.46 -2.44 2.60
CA PRO A 90 5.87 -2.70 2.30
C PRO A 90 6.40 -4.08 2.74
N SER A 91 5.80 -4.70 3.75
CA SER A 91 6.17 -6.06 4.19
C SER A 91 5.87 -7.16 3.17
N MET A 92 5.05 -6.90 2.14
CA MET A 92 4.72 -7.88 1.09
C MET A 92 5.91 -8.19 0.18
N ILE A 93 6.98 -7.38 0.23
CA ILE A 93 8.24 -7.67 -0.47
C ILE A 93 9.00 -8.85 0.16
N LEU A 94 8.68 -9.21 1.41
CA LEU A 94 9.39 -10.26 2.14
C LEU A 94 8.96 -11.65 1.65
N GLY A 95 9.93 -12.52 1.37
CA GLY A 95 9.67 -13.93 1.09
C GLY A 95 9.14 -14.68 2.32
N ILE A 96 8.60 -15.88 2.09
CA ILE A 96 7.92 -16.72 3.12
C ILE A 96 8.78 -16.92 4.39
N CYS A 97 10.07 -17.16 4.24
CA CYS A 97 10.96 -17.37 5.39
C CYS A 97 11.33 -16.05 6.10
N ALA A 98 11.34 -14.93 5.39
CA ALA A 98 11.64 -13.62 5.99
C ALA A 98 10.43 -13.04 6.72
N SER A 99 9.21 -13.35 6.28
CA SER A 99 7.97 -12.84 6.88
C SER A 99 7.67 -13.39 8.29
N ILE A 100 8.35 -14.47 8.71
CA ILE A 100 8.23 -15.05 10.06
C ILE A 100 9.25 -14.48 11.06
N ILE A 101 10.20 -13.65 10.60
CA ILE A 101 11.22 -13.06 11.46
C ILE A 101 10.59 -11.87 12.21
N PRO A 102 10.61 -11.84 13.55
CA PRO A 102 10.15 -10.68 14.30
C PRO A 102 11.01 -9.44 13.99
N PHE A 103 10.36 -8.30 13.73
CA PHE A 103 11.02 -7.02 13.40
C PHE A 103 12.06 -7.15 12.29
N PRO A 104 11.67 -7.65 11.09
CA PRO A 104 12.61 -7.98 10.03
C PRO A 104 13.37 -6.76 9.49
N ASP A 105 12.81 -5.57 9.65
CA ASP A 105 13.37 -4.29 9.24
C ASP A 105 14.30 -3.65 10.29
N HIS A 106 14.54 -4.31 11.43
CA HIS A 106 15.39 -3.85 12.54
C HIS A 106 16.63 -4.74 12.77
N ASN A 107 16.85 -5.72 11.89
CA ASN A 107 17.98 -6.66 12.01
C ASN A 107 19.23 -6.14 11.27
N GLN A 108 20.42 -6.60 11.69
CA GLN A 108 21.73 -6.19 11.12
C GLN A 108 21.98 -6.75 9.71
#